data_AF-A0A6J3EB23-F1
#
_entry.id   AF-A0A6J3EB23-F1
#
_cell.length_a   1.000
_cell.length_b   1.000
_cell.length_c   1.000
_cell.angle_alpha   90.00
_cell.angle_beta   90.00
_cell.angle_gamma   90.00
#
_symmetry.space_group_name_H-M   'P 1'
#
loop_
_entity.id
_entity.type
_entity.pdbx_description
1 polymer ?
#
loop_
_entity_poly.entity_id
_entity_poly.type
_entity_poly.pdbx_seq_one_letter_code
_entity_poly.pdbx_strand_id
1 'polypeptide(L)'
;MAAPMELFCWAGGWGLPSVDPDCLAVLTYARFTGAPLKVHRVSSPWRSPSGRLPALKTRDEGTISKTQQIITHLRKQKYNADFDLSATQGADTLAFVSLLEEKLLPVLIHTFWVDAKNYVEHTRKWYAETIPFPLNFFLPNCMHKQHVERLQLMWGDGYMEDEEKLEKELYRDARECLTLLSQRLGSQKFFFGDSPASLDAFVFSRLAPLLKAKLPNGKLQQHLKSLQNLCNYCTSILSLYFPWDGGDLPTSAPRVGGAEGGDTEEDPHKRRNQLLSVLVGLAAMLGYAFLSGIVSIQRGAVGPAGRQPIALEEEEEEEEE
;
A
#
# COMPACT_ATOMS: atom_id res chain seq x y z
N MET A 1 -31.04 3.78 12.71
CA MET A 1 -30.14 3.46 11.58
C MET A 1 -28.82 2.98 12.17
N ALA A 2 -28.32 1.81 11.76
CA ALA A 2 -26.99 1.36 12.16
C ALA A 2 -25.95 2.36 11.64
N ALA A 3 -24.96 2.71 12.48
CA ALA A 3 -23.89 3.59 12.03
C ALA A 3 -23.11 2.93 10.88
N PRO A 4 -22.73 3.70 9.83
CA PRO A 4 -22.03 3.12 8.68
C PRO A 4 -20.66 2.57 9.10
N MET A 5 -20.29 1.41 8.56
CA MET A 5 -18.96 0.83 8.76
C MET A 5 -17.90 1.72 8.09
N GLU A 6 -16.76 1.92 8.74
CA GLU A 6 -15.69 2.79 8.24
C GLU A 6 -14.59 1.94 7.59
N LEU A 7 -14.33 2.16 6.29
CA LEU A 7 -13.30 1.45 5.55
C LEU A 7 -12.14 2.39 5.25
N PHE A 8 -10.95 2.06 5.71
CA PHE A 8 -9.71 2.76 5.40
C PHE A 8 -9.02 2.05 4.22
N CYS A 9 -8.79 2.79 3.14
CA CYS A 9 -8.16 2.30 1.91
C CYS A 9 -7.06 3.25 1.43
N TRP A 10 -6.13 2.72 0.65
CA TRP A 10 -5.19 3.55 -0.10
C TRP A 10 -5.93 4.53 -1.02
N ALA A 11 -5.35 5.71 -1.18
CA ALA A 11 -5.85 6.71 -2.12
C ALA A 11 -5.91 6.17 -3.56
N GLY A 12 -6.87 6.69 -4.32
CA GLY A 12 -7.03 6.37 -5.74
C GLY A 12 -5.88 6.92 -6.59
N GLY A 13 -5.65 6.27 -7.72
CA GLY A 13 -4.59 6.59 -8.66
C GLY A 13 -4.75 5.80 -9.96
N TRP A 14 -4.07 6.23 -11.02
CA TRP A 14 -4.09 5.56 -12.34
C TRP A 14 -5.47 5.39 -12.98
N GLY A 15 -6.48 6.14 -12.56
CA GLY A 15 -7.85 5.93 -13.02
C GLY A 15 -8.60 4.83 -12.23
N LEU A 16 -8.14 4.49 -11.02
CA LEU A 16 -8.74 3.51 -10.11
C LEU A 16 -9.11 4.17 -8.77
N PRO A 17 -10.14 3.65 -8.06
CA PRO A 17 -10.55 4.18 -6.76
C PRO A 17 -9.51 3.91 -5.65
N SER A 18 -8.63 2.91 -5.83
CA SER A 18 -7.47 2.60 -4.99
C SER A 18 -6.40 1.97 -5.88
N VAL A 19 -5.12 2.28 -5.65
CA VAL A 19 -3.99 1.62 -6.33
C VAL A 19 -3.64 0.26 -5.74
N ASP A 20 -3.97 0.05 -4.46
CA ASP A 20 -3.69 -1.20 -3.76
C ASP A 20 -4.73 -2.26 -4.15
N PRO A 21 -4.31 -3.45 -4.65
CA PRO A 21 -5.23 -4.50 -5.07
C PRO A 21 -6.14 -4.99 -3.95
N ASP A 22 -5.63 -5.14 -2.74
CA ASP A 22 -6.41 -5.69 -1.63
C ASP A 22 -7.50 -4.69 -1.18
N CYS A 23 -7.18 -3.40 -1.14
CA CYS A 23 -8.17 -2.32 -0.96
C CYS A 23 -9.20 -2.28 -2.10
N LEU A 24 -8.74 -2.45 -3.34
CA LEU A 24 -9.60 -2.43 -4.53
C LEU A 24 -10.59 -3.61 -4.51
N ALA A 25 -10.16 -4.80 -4.07
CA ALA A 25 -11.04 -5.96 -3.91
C ALA A 25 -12.18 -5.69 -2.92
N VAL A 26 -11.87 -5.14 -1.74
CA VAL A 26 -12.89 -4.80 -0.72
C VAL A 26 -13.85 -3.73 -1.24
N LEU A 27 -13.33 -2.66 -1.85
CA LEU A 27 -14.16 -1.59 -2.41
C LEU A 27 -15.10 -2.11 -3.49
N THR A 28 -14.61 -2.98 -4.37
CA THR A 28 -15.39 -3.57 -5.46
C THR A 28 -16.47 -4.49 -4.91
N TYR A 29 -16.12 -5.36 -3.96
CA TYR A 29 -17.07 -6.23 -3.28
C TYR A 29 -18.20 -5.45 -2.59
N ALA A 30 -17.85 -4.37 -1.89
CA ALA A 30 -18.82 -3.50 -1.23
C ALA A 30 -19.76 -2.81 -2.24
N ARG A 31 -19.23 -2.39 -3.40
CA ARG A 31 -20.06 -1.80 -4.47
C ARG A 31 -20.99 -2.83 -5.11
N PHE A 32 -20.53 -4.05 -5.34
CA PHE A 32 -21.36 -5.15 -5.89
C PHE A 32 -22.55 -5.49 -4.98
N THR A 33 -22.32 -5.46 -3.66
CA THR A 33 -23.33 -5.82 -2.66
C THR A 33 -24.17 -4.62 -2.18
N GLY A 34 -23.83 -3.39 -2.58
CA GLY A 34 -24.47 -2.18 -2.07
C GLY A 34 -24.22 -1.92 -0.59
N ALA A 35 -23.13 -2.45 -0.02
CA ALA A 35 -22.82 -2.30 1.39
C ALA A 35 -22.56 -0.81 1.75
N PRO A 36 -23.22 -0.25 2.78
CA PRO A 36 -23.06 1.14 3.18
C PRO A 36 -21.73 1.32 3.93
N LEU A 37 -20.69 1.66 3.19
CA LEU A 37 -19.35 1.94 3.73
C LEU A 37 -19.03 3.43 3.65
N LYS A 38 -18.52 3.97 4.76
CA LYS A 38 -17.86 5.27 4.78
C LYS A 38 -16.38 5.06 4.46
N VAL A 39 -15.99 5.42 3.24
CA VAL A 39 -14.63 5.18 2.74
C VAL A 39 -13.70 6.34 3.12
N HIS A 40 -12.68 6.04 3.89
CA HIS A 40 -11.59 6.91 4.26
C HIS A 40 -10.38 6.61 3.38
N ARG A 41 -10.11 7.47 2.39
CA ARG A 41 -8.91 7.39 1.56
C ARG A 41 -7.73 7.96 2.34
N VAL A 42 -6.73 7.12 2.58
CA VAL A 42 -5.53 7.48 3.33
C VAL A 42 -4.28 7.34 2.46
N SER A 43 -3.27 8.16 2.77
CA SER A 43 -1.97 8.17 2.10
C SER A 43 -0.88 7.45 2.88
N SER A 44 -1.22 6.82 4.01
CA SER A 44 -0.26 6.08 4.84
C SER A 44 -0.96 4.99 5.65
N PRO A 45 -0.43 3.75 5.73
CA PRO A 45 -1.03 2.68 6.50
C PRO A 45 -1.18 3.00 7.99
N TRP A 46 -0.27 3.79 8.58
CA TRP A 46 -0.32 4.17 9.99
C TRP A 46 -1.47 5.12 10.37
N ARG A 47 -2.22 5.63 9.39
CA ARG A 47 -3.48 6.34 9.65
C ARG A 47 -4.67 5.39 9.77
N SER A 48 -4.50 4.10 9.46
CA SER A 48 -5.52 3.09 9.69
C SER A 48 -5.46 2.62 11.15
N PRO A 49 -6.59 2.19 11.74
CA PRO A 49 -6.62 1.73 13.12
C PRO A 49 -5.75 0.48 13.39
N SER A 50 -5.43 -0.31 12.35
CA SER A 50 -4.59 -1.50 12.45
C SER A 50 -3.14 -1.29 12.02
N GLY A 51 -2.80 -0.11 11.48
CA GLY A 51 -1.52 0.14 10.84
C GLY A 51 -1.31 -0.58 9.50
N ARG A 52 -2.34 -1.28 8.99
CA ARG A 52 -2.34 -1.98 7.69
C ARG A 52 -3.55 -1.56 6.87
N LEU A 53 -3.47 -1.73 5.55
CA LEU A 53 -4.56 -1.44 4.62
C LEU A 53 -4.84 -2.68 3.77
N PRO A 54 -6.10 -2.96 3.40
CA PRO A 54 -7.31 -2.27 3.87
C PRO A 54 -7.60 -2.51 5.36
N ALA A 55 -8.34 -1.60 6.00
CA ALA A 55 -8.83 -1.80 7.37
C ALA A 55 -10.30 -1.42 7.50
N LEU A 56 -11.14 -2.35 7.93
CA LEU A 56 -12.54 -2.14 8.25
C LEU A 56 -12.68 -1.92 9.76
N LYS A 57 -13.28 -0.81 10.16
CA LYS A 57 -13.67 -0.53 11.53
C LYS A 57 -15.17 -0.72 11.68
N THR A 58 -15.54 -1.73 12.46
CA THR A 58 -16.92 -2.05 12.81
C THR A 58 -17.12 -1.86 14.32
N ARG A 59 -18.36 -1.61 14.75
CA ARG A 59 -18.70 -1.56 16.18
C ARG A 59 -18.59 -2.92 16.87
N ASP A 60 -18.96 -3.99 16.17
CA ASP A 60 -19.14 -5.32 16.75
C ASP A 60 -17.84 -6.12 16.87
N GLU A 61 -17.01 -6.15 15.81
CA GLU A 61 -15.77 -6.95 15.73
C GLU A 61 -14.49 -6.09 15.81
N GLY A 62 -14.61 -4.79 16.11
CA GLY A 62 -13.47 -3.88 16.20
C GLY A 62 -12.83 -3.56 14.85
N THR A 63 -11.52 -3.79 14.70
CA THR A 63 -10.78 -3.52 13.45
C THR A 63 -10.35 -4.81 12.76
N ILE A 64 -10.74 -4.98 11.50
CA ILE A 64 -10.42 -6.14 10.65
C ILE A 64 -9.55 -5.65 9.50
N SER A 65 -8.48 -6.36 9.14
CA SER A 65 -7.54 -5.89 8.11
C SER A 65 -7.15 -6.88 7.01
N LYS A 66 -7.57 -8.15 7.12
CA LYS A 66 -7.38 -9.11 6.02
C LYS A 66 -8.57 -9.02 5.07
N THR A 67 -8.32 -8.89 3.78
CA THR A 67 -9.35 -8.82 2.72
C THR A 67 -10.41 -9.91 2.86
N GLN A 68 -10.00 -11.17 3.00
CA GLN A 68 -10.91 -12.31 3.16
C GLN A 68 -11.78 -12.22 4.43
N GLN A 69 -11.20 -11.73 5.54
CA GLN A 69 -11.94 -11.54 6.79
C GLN A 69 -12.95 -10.39 6.67
N ILE A 70 -12.57 -9.30 6.00
CA ILE A 70 -13.47 -8.17 5.73
C ILE A 70 -14.65 -8.63 4.87
N ILE A 71 -14.40 -9.37 3.78
CA ILE A 71 -15.46 -9.91 2.92
C ILE A 71 -16.35 -10.89 3.70
N THR A 72 -15.76 -11.77 4.51
CA THR A 72 -16.52 -12.70 5.38
C THR A 72 -17.39 -11.93 6.36
N HIS A 73 -16.88 -10.85 6.96
CA HIS A 73 -17.65 -9.98 7.84
C HIS A 73 -18.83 -9.33 7.10
N LEU A 74 -18.63 -8.79 5.90
CA LEU A 74 -19.71 -8.22 5.08
C LEU A 74 -20.78 -9.27 4.74
N ARG A 75 -20.37 -10.51 4.42
CA ARG A 75 -21.31 -11.64 4.21
C ARG A 75 -22.16 -11.91 5.45
N LYS A 76 -21.58 -11.92 6.65
CA LYS A 76 -22.33 -12.07 7.93
C LYS A 76 -23.35 -10.95 8.13
N GLN A 77 -23.03 -9.73 7.66
CA GLN A 77 -23.92 -8.56 7.71
C GLN A 77 -24.96 -8.53 6.57
N LYS A 78 -25.22 -9.67 5.92
CA LYS A 78 -26.17 -9.85 4.80
C LYS A 78 -25.77 -9.17 3.50
N TYR A 79 -24.53 -8.71 3.37
CA TYR A 79 -23.97 -8.20 2.11
C TYR A 79 -23.18 -9.32 1.43
N ASN A 80 -23.90 -10.22 0.76
CA ASN A 80 -23.32 -11.38 0.10
C ASN A 80 -23.48 -11.32 -1.42
N ALA A 81 -22.38 -11.09 -2.15
CA ALA A 81 -22.37 -11.14 -3.62
C ALA A 81 -22.52 -12.58 -4.17
N ASP A 82 -22.29 -13.58 -3.33
CA ASP A 82 -22.28 -14.99 -3.72
C ASP A 82 -23.60 -15.69 -3.39
N PHE A 83 -24.67 -14.94 -3.10
CA PHE A 83 -25.94 -15.50 -2.63
C PHE A 83 -26.59 -16.45 -3.63
N ASP A 84 -26.53 -16.12 -4.92
CA ASP A 84 -27.14 -16.90 -6.01
C ASP A 84 -26.20 -17.99 -6.57
N LEU A 85 -24.99 -18.16 -6.01
CA LEU A 85 -24.03 -19.13 -6.52
C LEU A 85 -24.38 -20.56 -6.10
N SER A 86 -24.25 -21.50 -7.03
CA SER A 86 -24.31 -22.92 -6.72
C SER A 86 -23.09 -23.36 -5.90
N ALA A 87 -23.19 -24.51 -5.22
CA ALA A 87 -22.05 -25.08 -4.49
C ALA A 87 -20.82 -25.33 -5.40
N THR A 88 -21.05 -25.71 -6.66
CA THR A 88 -19.97 -25.89 -7.64
C THR A 88 -19.31 -24.56 -8.01
N GLN A 89 -20.10 -23.50 -8.22
CA GLN A 89 -19.56 -22.16 -8.48
C GLN A 89 -18.83 -21.58 -7.26
N GLY A 90 -19.27 -21.90 -6.05
CA GLY A 90 -18.56 -21.58 -4.82
C GLY A 90 -17.18 -22.27 -4.75
N ALA A 91 -17.10 -23.55 -5.13
CA ALA A 91 -15.83 -24.26 -5.22
C ALA A 91 -14.92 -23.68 -6.33
N ASP A 92 -15.49 -23.35 -7.49
CA ASP A 92 -14.78 -22.68 -8.59
C ASP A 92 -14.21 -21.34 -8.13
N THR A 93 -14.98 -20.56 -7.36
CA THR A 93 -14.52 -19.27 -6.81
C THR A 93 -13.26 -19.45 -5.99
N LEU A 94 -13.25 -20.42 -5.08
CA LEU A 94 -12.05 -20.71 -4.27
C LEU A 94 -10.88 -21.15 -5.15
N ALA A 95 -11.12 -22.03 -6.13
CA ALA A 95 -10.09 -22.52 -7.03
C ALA A 95 -9.45 -21.39 -7.85
N PHE A 96 -10.25 -20.48 -8.42
CA PHE A 96 -9.75 -19.35 -9.19
C PHE A 96 -9.07 -18.30 -8.32
N VAL A 97 -9.55 -18.06 -7.10
CA VAL A 97 -8.86 -17.17 -6.14
C VAL A 97 -7.49 -17.74 -5.77
N SER A 98 -7.39 -19.05 -5.49
CA SER A 98 -6.10 -19.71 -5.27
C SER A 98 -5.19 -19.62 -6.50
N LEU A 99 -5.73 -19.79 -7.71
CA LEU A 99 -4.95 -19.64 -8.95
C LEU A 99 -4.38 -18.21 -9.09
N LEU A 100 -5.18 -17.18 -8.76
CA LEU A 100 -4.72 -15.79 -8.77
C LEU A 100 -3.62 -15.54 -7.73
N GLU A 101 -3.77 -16.10 -6.53
CA GLU A 101 -2.81 -15.92 -5.43
C GLU A 101 -1.50 -16.65 -5.70
N GLU A 102 -1.53 -17.84 -6.30
CA GLU A 102 -0.32 -18.64 -6.55
C GLU A 102 0.39 -18.26 -7.85
N LYS A 103 -0.36 -18.02 -8.95
CA LYS A 103 0.22 -17.82 -10.29
C LYS A 103 0.34 -16.36 -10.71
N LEU A 104 -0.63 -15.51 -10.38
CA LEU A 104 -0.65 -14.13 -10.86
C LEU A 104 0.01 -13.15 -9.88
N LEU A 105 -0.29 -13.27 -8.59
CA LEU A 105 0.17 -12.34 -7.56
C LEU A 105 1.71 -12.23 -7.50
N PRO A 106 2.50 -13.31 -7.56
CA PRO A 106 3.97 -13.22 -7.52
C PRO A 106 4.53 -12.35 -8.65
N VAL A 107 3.96 -12.47 -9.85
CA VAL A 107 4.37 -11.67 -11.01
C VAL A 107 3.92 -10.22 -10.90
N LEU A 108 2.76 -9.96 -10.29
CA LEU A 108 2.33 -8.59 -9.98
C LEU A 108 3.29 -7.94 -8.98
N ILE A 109 3.67 -8.66 -7.92
CA ILE A 109 4.66 -8.19 -6.95
C ILE A 109 5.98 -7.89 -7.66
N HIS A 110 6.47 -8.83 -8.47
CA HIS A 110 7.69 -8.65 -9.25
C HIS A 110 7.60 -7.40 -10.15
N THR A 111 6.53 -7.27 -10.93
CA THR A 111 6.34 -6.20 -11.90
C THR A 111 6.28 -4.81 -11.25
N PHE A 112 5.61 -4.66 -10.10
CA PHE A 112 5.40 -3.36 -9.46
C PHE A 112 6.50 -2.99 -8.47
N TRP A 113 7.10 -3.98 -7.79
CA TRP A 113 7.98 -3.74 -6.64
C TRP A 113 9.42 -4.23 -6.85
N VAL A 114 9.68 -5.18 -7.76
CA VAL A 114 11.02 -5.77 -7.95
C VAL A 114 11.69 -5.25 -9.22
N ASP A 115 10.98 -5.22 -10.35
CA ASP A 115 11.50 -4.69 -11.61
C ASP A 115 11.98 -3.25 -11.40
N ALA A 116 13.30 -3.05 -11.54
CA ALA A 116 13.94 -1.81 -11.15
C ALA A 116 13.40 -0.60 -11.93
N LYS A 117 13.09 -0.77 -13.22
CA LYS A 117 12.57 0.31 -14.07
C LYS A 117 11.15 0.70 -13.65
N ASN A 118 10.27 -0.29 -13.49
CA ASN A 118 8.91 -0.06 -13.04
C ASN A 118 8.84 0.51 -11.62
N TYR A 119 9.66 -0.01 -10.71
CA TYR A 119 9.69 0.45 -9.33
C TYR A 119 10.15 1.90 -9.24
N VAL A 120 11.29 2.26 -9.83
CA VAL A 120 11.86 3.60 -9.70
C VAL A 120 11.03 4.66 -10.44
N GLU A 121 10.65 4.39 -11.69
CA GLU A 121 10.04 5.40 -12.55
C GLU A 121 8.53 5.54 -12.34
N HIS A 122 7.85 4.48 -11.88
CA HIS A 122 6.40 4.45 -11.74
C HIS A 122 5.94 4.26 -10.29
N THR A 123 6.20 3.09 -9.69
CA THR A 123 5.61 2.71 -8.39
C THR A 123 6.10 3.60 -7.26
N ARG A 124 7.42 3.65 -7.01
CA ARG A 124 8.04 4.46 -5.96
C ARG A 124 7.73 5.93 -6.16
N LYS A 125 7.77 6.42 -7.41
CA LYS A 125 7.46 7.81 -7.74
C LYS A 125 6.04 8.18 -7.30
N TRP A 126 5.04 7.39 -7.69
CA TRP A 126 3.66 7.62 -7.32
C TRP A 126 3.44 7.60 -5.79
N TYR A 127 4.02 6.62 -5.09
CA TYR A 127 3.92 6.56 -3.64
C TYR A 127 4.62 7.74 -2.96
N ALA A 128 5.82 8.13 -3.41
CA ALA A 128 6.58 9.24 -2.84
C ALA A 128 5.89 10.61 -3.04
N GLU A 129 5.13 10.77 -4.13
CA GLU A 129 4.31 11.96 -4.40
C GLU A 129 3.03 11.99 -3.53
N THR A 130 2.44 10.83 -3.26
CA THR A 130 1.17 10.72 -2.51
C THR A 130 1.36 10.75 -0.99
N ILE A 131 2.46 10.19 -0.51
CA ILE A 131 2.77 10.10 0.92
C ILE A 131 3.29 11.47 1.41
N PRO A 132 2.78 12.00 2.55
CA PRO A 132 3.27 13.28 3.07
C PRO A 132 4.67 13.18 3.66
N PHE A 133 5.40 14.29 3.61
CA PHE A 133 6.67 14.44 4.34
C PHE A 133 6.47 14.18 5.84
N PRO A 134 7.42 13.53 6.53
CA PRO A 134 8.69 12.98 6.03
C PRO A 134 8.59 11.52 5.55
N LEU A 135 7.39 10.92 5.57
CA LEU A 135 7.23 9.48 5.38
C LEU A 135 7.51 9.02 3.96
N ASN A 136 7.40 9.92 2.98
CA ASN A 136 7.69 9.64 1.57
C ASN A 136 9.12 9.16 1.32
N PHE A 137 10.08 9.49 2.18
CA PHE A 137 11.47 9.03 2.04
C PHE A 137 11.66 7.57 2.48
N PHE A 138 10.87 7.10 3.44
CA PHE A 138 11.09 5.81 4.11
C PHE A 138 10.05 4.77 3.73
N LEU A 139 8.77 5.16 3.71
CA LEU A 139 7.65 4.24 3.58
C LEU A 139 7.65 3.47 2.24
N PRO A 140 7.91 4.08 1.06
CA PRO A 140 8.01 3.32 -0.19
C PRO A 140 9.08 2.22 -0.13
N ASN A 141 10.23 2.49 0.52
CA ASN A 141 11.30 1.51 0.67
C ASN A 141 10.94 0.39 1.64
N CYS A 142 10.23 0.70 2.73
CA CYS A 142 9.68 -0.31 3.63
C CYS A 142 8.68 -1.23 2.90
N MET A 143 7.80 -0.65 2.08
CA MET A 143 6.83 -1.42 1.28
C MET A 143 7.55 -2.31 0.26
N HIS A 144 8.55 -1.78 -0.45
CA HIS A 144 9.39 -2.57 -1.35
C HIS A 144 10.00 -3.79 -0.67
N LYS A 145 10.65 -3.61 0.49
CA LYS A 145 11.22 -4.72 1.27
C LYS A 145 10.17 -5.75 1.66
N GLN A 146 9.02 -5.31 2.16
CA GLN A 146 7.92 -6.20 2.54
C GLN A 146 7.41 -7.03 1.34
N HIS A 147 7.33 -6.43 0.16
CA HIS A 147 6.91 -7.12 -1.06
C HIS A 147 7.96 -8.10 -1.58
N VAL A 148 9.25 -7.75 -1.51
CA VAL A 148 10.36 -8.67 -1.84
C VAL A 148 10.36 -9.87 -0.88
N GLU A 149 10.28 -9.63 0.43
CA GLU A 149 10.20 -10.69 1.44
C GLU A 149 8.99 -11.61 1.19
N ARG A 150 7.83 -11.03 0.86
CA ARG A 150 6.65 -11.83 0.51
C ARG A 150 6.89 -12.71 -0.72
N LEU A 151 7.53 -12.19 -1.76
CA LEU A 151 7.83 -12.94 -2.97
C LEU A 151 8.80 -14.10 -2.68
N GLN A 152 9.83 -13.84 -1.87
CA GLN A 152 10.78 -14.86 -1.41
C GLN A 152 10.09 -15.96 -0.60
N LEU A 153 9.16 -15.61 0.29
CA LEU A 153 8.39 -16.60 1.06
C LEU A 153 7.49 -17.48 0.20
N MET A 154 6.99 -16.95 -0.93
CA MET A 154 6.11 -17.71 -1.84
C MET A 154 6.90 -18.67 -2.73
N TRP A 155 8.08 -18.28 -3.21
CA TRP A 155 8.87 -19.06 -4.18
C TRP A 155 10.04 -19.83 -3.56
N GLY A 156 10.36 -19.57 -2.29
CA GLY A 156 11.43 -20.22 -1.54
C GLY A 156 12.83 -19.83 -2.01
N ASP A 157 13.81 -20.68 -1.67
CA ASP A 157 15.24 -20.44 -1.89
C ASP A 157 15.63 -20.30 -3.37
N GLY A 158 14.81 -20.83 -4.28
CA GLY A 158 15.01 -20.72 -5.73
C GLY A 158 14.95 -19.28 -6.26
N TYR A 159 14.48 -18.31 -5.44
CA TYR A 159 14.55 -16.88 -5.78
C TYR A 159 15.99 -16.36 -5.91
N MET A 160 16.94 -16.95 -5.18
CA MET A 160 18.31 -16.43 -5.03
C MET A 160 19.32 -17.03 -6.01
N GLU A 161 18.93 -18.05 -6.79
CA GLU A 161 19.84 -18.82 -7.64
C GLU A 161 20.00 -18.22 -9.05
N ASP A 162 18.88 -17.84 -9.68
CA ASP A 162 18.86 -17.30 -11.06
C ASP A 162 17.63 -16.41 -11.28
N GLU A 163 17.84 -15.09 -11.23
CA GLU A 163 16.79 -14.08 -11.41
C GLU A 163 16.15 -14.14 -12.80
N GLU A 164 16.90 -14.45 -13.85
CA GLU A 164 16.39 -14.46 -15.22
C GLU A 164 15.51 -15.70 -15.46
N LYS A 165 15.93 -16.86 -14.95
CA LYS A 165 15.12 -18.08 -14.99
C LYS A 165 13.83 -17.90 -14.18
N LEU A 166 13.94 -17.32 -12.98
CA LEU A 166 12.79 -17.02 -12.13
C LEU A 166 11.82 -16.08 -12.85
N GLU A 167 12.31 -14.98 -13.45
CA GLU A 167 11.48 -14.06 -14.22
C GLU A 167 10.73 -14.82 -15.33
N LYS A 168 11.43 -15.62 -16.13
CA LYS A 168 10.79 -16.40 -17.20
C LYS A 168 9.68 -17.31 -16.69
N GLU A 169 9.93 -17.99 -15.57
CA GLU A 169 8.98 -18.93 -14.98
C GLU A 169 7.74 -18.22 -14.40
N LEU A 170 7.96 -17.14 -13.66
CA LEU A 170 6.91 -16.25 -13.17
C LEU A 170 6.03 -15.77 -14.33
N TYR A 171 6.62 -15.17 -15.36
CA TYR A 171 5.86 -14.63 -16.48
C TYR A 171 5.12 -15.73 -17.27
N ARG A 172 5.68 -16.93 -17.42
CA ARG A 172 4.97 -18.07 -18.04
C ARG A 172 3.70 -18.39 -17.25
N ASP A 173 3.83 -18.57 -15.96
CA ASP A 173 2.75 -18.96 -15.05
C ASP A 173 1.63 -17.91 -14.99
N ALA A 174 1.97 -16.61 -14.96
CA ALA A 174 0.96 -15.56 -15.03
C ALA A 174 0.27 -15.48 -16.39
N ARG A 175 0.98 -15.70 -17.51
CA ARG A 175 0.35 -15.72 -18.84
C ARG A 175 -0.65 -16.86 -18.98
N GLU A 176 -0.31 -18.04 -18.47
CA GLU A 176 -1.22 -19.17 -18.40
C GLU A 176 -2.46 -18.83 -17.55
N CYS A 177 -2.27 -18.26 -16.36
CA CYS A 177 -3.36 -17.81 -15.50
C CYS A 177 -4.29 -16.80 -16.21
N LEU A 178 -3.74 -15.77 -16.86
CA LEU A 178 -4.52 -14.79 -17.60
C LEU A 178 -5.29 -15.43 -18.77
N THR A 179 -4.69 -16.39 -19.46
CA THR A 179 -5.33 -17.13 -20.55
C THR A 179 -6.50 -17.97 -20.02
N LEU A 180 -6.31 -18.68 -18.90
CA LEU A 180 -7.38 -19.46 -18.25
C LEU A 180 -8.53 -18.57 -17.78
N LEU A 181 -8.24 -17.40 -17.19
CA LEU A 181 -9.25 -16.43 -16.79
C LEU A 181 -10.02 -15.89 -18.00
N SER A 182 -9.32 -15.59 -19.10
CA SER A 182 -9.95 -15.15 -20.35
C SER A 182 -10.86 -16.24 -20.93
N GLN A 183 -10.41 -17.49 -20.95
CA GLN A 183 -11.23 -18.63 -21.40
C GLN A 183 -12.45 -18.83 -20.50
N ARG A 184 -12.28 -18.74 -19.17
CA ARG A 184 -13.37 -18.92 -18.21
C ARG A 184 -14.41 -17.81 -18.28
N LEU A 185 -13.99 -16.56 -18.51
CA LEU A 185 -14.91 -15.43 -18.71
C LEU A 185 -15.65 -15.57 -20.05
N GLY A 186 -14.95 -15.98 -21.11
CA GLY A 186 -15.52 -16.12 -22.45
C GLY A 186 -16.14 -14.81 -22.93
N SER A 187 -17.42 -14.86 -23.27
CA SER A 187 -18.25 -13.71 -23.68
C SER A 187 -19.17 -13.17 -22.57
N GLN A 188 -19.05 -13.68 -21.34
CA GLN A 188 -19.92 -13.29 -20.23
C GLN A 188 -19.51 -11.93 -19.66
N LYS A 189 -20.47 -11.23 -19.03
CA LYS A 189 -20.20 -9.95 -18.34
C LYS A 189 -19.41 -10.16 -17.05
N PHE A 190 -19.73 -11.22 -16.32
CA PHE A 190 -19.07 -11.64 -15.07
C PHE A 190 -18.78 -13.14 -15.12
N PHE A 191 -17.92 -13.63 -14.23
CA PHE A 191 -17.47 -15.04 -14.25
C PHE A 191 -18.61 -16.06 -14.09
N PHE A 192 -19.70 -15.70 -13.42
CA PHE A 192 -20.86 -16.58 -13.18
C PHE A 192 -22.14 -16.12 -13.87
N GLY A 193 -22.07 -15.21 -14.85
CA GLY A 193 -23.22 -14.80 -15.65
C GLY A 193 -23.39 -13.28 -15.72
N ASP A 194 -24.61 -12.81 -15.42
CA ASP A 194 -24.99 -11.40 -15.53
C ASP A 194 -24.85 -10.59 -14.23
N SER A 195 -24.73 -11.26 -13.08
CA SER A 195 -24.54 -10.62 -11.78
C SER A 195 -23.09 -10.75 -11.31
N PRO A 196 -22.52 -9.71 -10.67
CA PRO A 196 -21.17 -9.78 -10.14
C PRO A 196 -21.08 -10.70 -8.91
N ALA A 197 -19.99 -11.45 -8.78
CA ALA A 197 -19.70 -12.29 -7.62
C ALA A 197 -18.44 -11.84 -6.86
N SER A 198 -18.11 -12.50 -5.75
CA SER A 198 -16.84 -12.26 -5.05
C SER A 198 -15.62 -12.53 -5.93
N LEU A 199 -15.68 -13.58 -6.77
CA LEU A 199 -14.63 -13.89 -7.74
C LEU A 199 -14.31 -12.68 -8.62
N ASP A 200 -15.36 -11.99 -9.09
CA ASP A 200 -15.20 -10.82 -9.94
C ASP A 200 -14.44 -9.70 -9.23
N ALA A 201 -14.71 -9.48 -7.94
CA ALA A 201 -14.02 -8.47 -7.15
C ALA A 201 -12.52 -8.79 -7.03
N PHE A 202 -12.17 -10.06 -6.80
CA PHE A 202 -10.77 -10.49 -6.73
C PHE A 202 -10.06 -10.39 -8.08
N VAL A 203 -10.65 -10.91 -9.15
CA VAL A 203 -10.06 -10.84 -10.51
C VAL A 203 -9.87 -9.39 -10.92
N PHE A 204 -10.92 -8.57 -10.83
CA PHE A 204 -10.86 -7.15 -11.15
C PHE A 204 -9.75 -6.43 -10.38
N SER A 205 -9.65 -6.68 -9.07
CA SER A 205 -8.67 -5.99 -8.22
C SER A 205 -7.21 -6.23 -8.60
N ARG A 206 -6.91 -7.39 -9.21
CA ARG A 206 -5.57 -7.77 -9.64
C ARG A 206 -5.30 -7.35 -11.08
N LEU A 207 -6.30 -7.42 -11.96
CA LEU A 207 -6.16 -7.05 -13.36
C LEU A 207 -6.18 -5.53 -13.59
N ALA A 208 -7.02 -4.79 -12.86
CA ALA A 208 -7.23 -3.38 -13.13
C ALA A 208 -5.98 -2.51 -12.88
N PRO A 209 -5.21 -2.68 -11.78
CA PRO A 209 -3.94 -1.99 -11.60
C PRO A 209 -2.94 -2.30 -12.71
N LEU A 210 -2.80 -3.58 -13.09
CA LEU A 210 -1.93 -3.99 -14.19
C LEU A 210 -2.34 -3.38 -15.52
N LEU A 211 -3.64 -3.27 -15.82
CA LEU A 211 -4.15 -2.70 -17.06
C LEU A 211 -3.96 -1.17 -17.12
N LYS A 212 -4.14 -0.48 -15.99
CA LYS A 212 -4.19 0.99 -15.93
C LYS A 212 -2.83 1.65 -15.65
N ALA A 213 -1.91 0.97 -14.96
CA ALA A 213 -0.58 1.49 -14.66
C ALA A 213 0.21 1.79 -15.94
N LYS A 214 0.88 2.93 -16.03
CA LYS A 214 1.72 3.29 -17.19
C LYS A 214 3.15 2.79 -16.96
N LEU A 215 3.32 1.48 -16.96
CA LEU A 215 4.59 0.82 -16.65
C LEU A 215 5.60 0.96 -17.81
N PRO A 216 6.85 1.37 -17.54
CA PRO A 216 7.93 1.36 -18.52
C PRO A 216 8.19 -0.03 -19.12
N ASN A 217 8.27 -1.06 -18.27
CA ASN A 217 8.34 -2.46 -18.67
C ASN A 217 6.96 -3.11 -18.57
N GLY A 218 6.29 -3.18 -19.72
CA GLY A 218 4.91 -3.66 -19.83
C GLY A 218 4.74 -5.09 -20.35
N LYS A 219 5.74 -5.99 -20.27
CA LYS A 219 5.65 -7.37 -20.85
C LYS A 219 4.33 -8.08 -20.51
N LEU A 220 3.97 -8.17 -19.22
CA LEU A 220 2.74 -8.82 -18.78
C LEU A 220 1.49 -8.00 -19.16
N GLN A 221 1.59 -6.67 -19.09
CA GLN A 221 0.51 -5.77 -19.48
C GLN A 221 0.17 -5.90 -20.98
N GLN A 222 1.16 -6.08 -21.86
CA GLN A 222 0.93 -6.31 -23.29
C GLN A 222 0.15 -7.60 -23.53
N HIS A 223 0.48 -8.68 -22.80
CA HIS A 223 -0.29 -9.92 -22.89
C HIS A 223 -1.72 -9.74 -22.38
N LEU A 224 -1.93 -9.06 -21.25
CA LEU A 224 -3.28 -8.74 -20.77
C LEU A 224 -4.07 -7.91 -21.79
N LYS A 225 -3.43 -6.92 -22.42
CA LYS A 225 -4.04 -6.10 -23.49
C LYS A 225 -4.41 -6.89 -24.74
N SER A 226 -3.72 -8.01 -25.02
CA SER A 226 -4.12 -8.91 -26.11
C SER A 226 -5.39 -9.71 -25.81
N LEU A 227 -5.77 -9.83 -24.53
CA LEU A 227 -6.99 -10.50 -24.08
C LEU A 227 -8.12 -9.47 -23.94
N GLN A 228 -8.76 -9.15 -25.07
CA GLN A 228 -9.71 -8.03 -25.14
C GLN A 228 -10.94 -8.21 -24.24
N ASN A 229 -11.40 -9.45 -24.03
CA ASN A 229 -12.52 -9.74 -23.13
C ASN A 229 -12.21 -9.33 -21.68
N LEU A 230 -11.01 -9.61 -21.17
CA LEU A 230 -10.58 -9.18 -19.82
C LEU A 230 -10.42 -7.66 -19.72
N CYS A 231 -9.96 -7.01 -20.80
CA CYS A 231 -9.85 -5.55 -20.84
C CYS A 231 -11.23 -4.89 -20.80
N ASN A 232 -12.18 -5.40 -21.59
CA ASN A 232 -13.56 -4.93 -21.62
C ASN A 232 -14.27 -5.20 -20.29
N TYR A 233 -14.01 -6.34 -19.67
CA TYR A 233 -14.47 -6.70 -18.33
C TYR A 233 -14.03 -5.68 -17.28
N CYS A 234 -12.73 -5.37 -17.20
CA CYS A 234 -12.22 -4.38 -16.25
C CYS A 234 -12.79 -2.99 -16.51
N THR A 235 -12.93 -2.60 -17.77
CA THR A 235 -13.47 -1.29 -18.16
C THR A 235 -14.96 -1.17 -17.82
N SER A 236 -15.73 -2.24 -18.04
CA SER A 236 -17.15 -2.31 -17.69
C SER A 236 -17.38 -2.23 -16.18
N ILE A 237 -16.57 -2.92 -15.37
CA ILE A 237 -16.68 -2.83 -13.90
C ILE A 237 -16.39 -1.41 -13.42
N LEU A 238 -15.36 -0.76 -13.97
CA LEU A 238 -15.05 0.63 -13.64
C LEU A 238 -16.20 1.57 -14.00
N SER A 239 -16.77 1.46 -15.20
CA SER A 239 -17.85 2.37 -15.62
C SER A 239 -19.15 2.14 -14.84
N LEU A 240 -19.49 0.89 -14.51
CA LEU A 240 -20.73 0.53 -13.83
C LEU A 240 -20.70 0.83 -12.33
N TYR A 241 -19.59 0.54 -11.63
CA TYR A 241 -19.52 0.59 -10.17
C TYR A 241 -18.68 1.74 -9.62
N PHE A 242 -17.85 2.34 -10.47
CA PHE A 242 -17.01 3.49 -10.12
C PHE A 242 -17.12 4.59 -11.18
N PRO A 243 -18.35 5.06 -11.49
CA PRO A 243 -18.52 6.21 -12.37
C PRO A 243 -17.72 7.37 -11.77
N TRP A 244 -16.96 8.04 -12.62
CA TRP A 244 -16.20 9.21 -12.23
C TRP A 244 -17.18 10.36 -12.05
N ASP A 245 -17.76 10.47 -10.86
CA ASP A 245 -18.38 11.72 -10.42
C ASP A 245 -17.25 12.74 -10.38
N GLY A 246 -17.29 13.75 -11.26
CA GLY A 246 -16.21 14.70 -11.54
C GLY A 246 -15.83 15.64 -10.39
N GLY A 247 -15.68 15.12 -9.17
CA GLY A 247 -15.44 15.87 -7.94
C GLY A 247 -14.12 15.56 -7.22
N ASP A 248 -13.37 14.53 -7.61
CA ASP A 248 -12.05 14.25 -7.01
C ASP A 248 -11.07 13.73 -8.08
N LEU A 249 -10.53 14.62 -8.91
CA LEU A 249 -9.21 14.36 -9.48
C LEU A 249 -8.22 14.32 -8.29
N PRO A 250 -7.43 13.24 -8.10
CA PRO A 250 -6.11 13.47 -7.55
C PRO A 250 -5.41 14.37 -8.57
N THR A 251 -4.98 15.55 -8.15
CA THR A 251 -4.27 16.53 -8.98
C THR A 251 -3.02 15.90 -9.57
N SER A 252 -3.16 15.23 -10.72
CA SER A 252 -2.07 14.69 -11.51
C SER A 252 -2.19 15.24 -12.93
N ALA A 253 -2.07 16.57 -13.05
CA ALA A 253 -1.72 17.17 -14.32
C ALA A 253 -0.18 17.17 -14.45
N PRO A 254 0.39 16.76 -15.58
CA PRO A 254 1.82 16.82 -15.81
C PRO A 254 2.23 18.29 -15.94
N ARG A 255 3.12 18.77 -15.06
CA ARG A 255 3.76 20.08 -15.22
C ARG A 255 4.72 20.00 -16.42
N VAL A 256 4.21 20.32 -17.61
CA VAL A 256 5.05 20.68 -18.75
C VAL A 256 5.65 22.05 -18.44
N GLY A 257 6.98 22.14 -18.49
CA GLY A 257 7.71 23.38 -18.30
C GLY A 257 7.32 24.41 -19.36
N GLY A 258 6.79 25.53 -18.91
CA GLY A 258 6.56 26.75 -19.67
C GLY A 258 6.60 27.91 -18.69
N ALA A 259 7.44 28.90 -18.98
CA ALA A 259 7.75 30.02 -18.12
C ALA A 259 6.56 31.00 -17.97
N GLU A 260 6.63 31.76 -16.85
CA GLU A 260 5.93 33.01 -16.53
C GLU A 260 4.50 32.98 -15.96
N GLY A 261 4.31 33.81 -14.92
CA GLY A 261 3.01 34.28 -14.43
C GLY A 261 2.50 33.57 -13.17
N GLY A 262 2.55 34.26 -12.02
CA GLY A 262 2.13 33.72 -10.72
C GLY A 262 0.61 33.66 -10.53
N ASP A 263 0.17 32.66 -9.77
CA ASP A 263 -0.82 32.80 -8.70
C ASP A 263 -0.72 31.60 -7.76
N THR A 264 -0.72 31.87 -6.46
CA THR A 264 -0.35 30.92 -5.41
C THR A 264 -1.57 30.11 -4.98
N GLU A 265 -1.87 29.01 -5.68
CA GLU A 265 -2.62 27.91 -5.05
C GLU A 265 -1.68 27.21 -4.06
N GLU A 266 -1.74 27.65 -2.80
CA GLU A 266 -0.99 27.04 -1.72
C GLU A 266 -1.57 25.69 -1.35
N ASP A 267 -0.94 24.64 -1.90
CA ASP A 267 -1.08 23.28 -1.40
C ASP A 267 -0.92 23.27 0.14
N PRO A 268 -1.95 22.85 0.90
CA PRO A 268 -1.96 22.92 2.37
C PRO A 268 -0.83 22.10 3.00
N HIS A 269 -0.23 21.17 2.25
CA HIS A 269 0.91 20.38 2.69
C HIS A 269 2.26 21.06 2.41
N LYS A 270 2.36 22.01 1.49
CA LYS A 270 3.63 22.66 1.13
C LYS A 270 4.21 23.48 2.28
N ARG A 271 3.41 24.34 2.91
CA ARG A 271 3.83 25.14 4.08
C ARG A 271 4.21 24.25 5.27
N ARG A 272 3.40 23.22 5.54
CA ARG A 272 3.67 22.26 6.62
C ARG A 272 4.96 21.47 6.37
N ASN A 273 5.17 21.00 5.14
CA ASN A 273 6.37 20.24 4.78
C ASN A 273 7.62 21.10 4.82
N GLN A 274 7.53 22.38 4.42
CA GLN A 274 8.63 23.34 4.57
C GLN A 274 8.98 23.55 6.04
N LEU A 275 8.00 23.82 6.90
CA LEU A 275 8.21 23.98 8.35
C LEU A 275 8.83 22.72 8.97
N LEU A 276 8.30 21.54 8.65
CA LEU A 276 8.83 20.27 9.15
C LEU A 276 10.26 20.00 8.63
N SER A 277 10.57 20.34 7.38
CA SER A 277 11.93 20.18 6.83
C SER A 277 12.95 21.09 7.52
N VAL A 278 12.57 22.34 7.84
CA VAL A 278 13.40 23.27 8.60
C VAL A 278 13.62 22.76 10.02
N LEU A 279 12.57 22.27 10.68
CA LEU A 279 12.67 21.68 12.02
C LEU A 279 13.56 20.44 12.05
N VAL A 280 13.43 19.53 11.08
CA VAL A 280 14.27 18.32 10.98
C VAL A 280 15.72 18.71 10.70
N GLY A 281 15.96 19.68 9.80
CA GLY A 281 17.29 20.21 9.53
C GLY A 281 17.93 20.82 10.79
N LEU A 282 17.19 21.64 11.53
CA LEU A 282 17.64 22.21 12.81
C LEU A 282 17.95 21.14 13.85
N ALA A 283 17.08 20.15 14.01
CA ALA A 283 17.29 19.04 14.94
C ALA A 283 18.53 18.22 14.56
N ALA A 284 18.75 17.94 13.28
CA ALA A 284 19.93 17.25 12.79
C ALA A 284 21.21 18.07 13.00
N MET A 285 21.18 19.38 12.72
CA MET A 285 22.33 20.27 12.95
C MET A 285 22.65 20.41 14.45
N LEU A 286 21.63 20.51 15.32
CA LEU A 286 21.82 20.51 16.76
C LEU A 286 22.38 19.17 17.24
N GLY A 287 21.83 18.04 16.77
CA GLY A 287 22.35 16.71 17.08
C GLY A 287 23.81 16.55 16.66
N TYR A 288 24.15 17.00 15.45
CA TYR A 288 25.54 17.02 14.98
C TYR A 288 26.41 17.94 15.85
N ALA A 289 25.96 19.14 16.19
CA ALA A 289 26.72 20.07 17.04
C ALA A 289 26.99 19.52 18.45
N PHE A 290 26.06 18.73 19.02
CA PHE A 290 26.28 18.01 20.28
C PHE A 290 27.24 16.83 20.12
N LEU A 291 27.09 16.02 19.07
CA LEU A 291 27.97 14.87 18.78
C LEU A 291 29.41 15.28 18.44
N SER A 292 29.57 16.38 17.71
CA SER A 292 30.87 16.93 17.33
C SER A 292 31.52 17.77 18.42
N GLY A 293 30.89 17.91 19.59
CA GLY A 293 31.45 18.65 20.73
C GLY A 293 31.52 20.17 20.56
N ILE A 294 30.84 20.72 19.53
CA ILE A 294 30.77 22.17 19.28
C ILE A 294 29.93 22.87 20.35
N VAL A 295 28.95 22.16 20.92
CA VAL A 295 28.10 22.65 22.01
C VAL A 295 28.38 21.83 23.28
N SER A 296 29.07 22.45 24.24
CA SER A 296 29.29 21.94 25.59
C SER A 296 28.20 22.46 26.51
N ILE A 297 27.39 21.57 27.10
CA ILE A 297 26.46 21.95 28.18
C ILE A 297 27.28 22.01 29.47
N GLN A 298 27.81 23.19 29.81
CA GLN A 298 28.25 23.44 31.17
C GLN A 298 27.02 23.50 32.09
N ARG A 299 26.73 22.39 32.77
CA ARG A 299 25.88 22.44 33.97
C ARG A 299 26.64 23.22 35.03
N GLY A 300 26.27 24.49 35.22
CA GLY A 300 26.75 25.28 36.36
C GLY A 300 26.36 24.56 37.65
N ALA A 301 27.35 23.97 38.33
CA ALA A 301 27.17 23.48 39.68
C ALA A 301 27.00 24.71 40.59
N VAL A 302 25.83 24.82 41.22
CA VAL A 302 25.66 25.69 42.39
C VAL A 302 26.62 25.18 43.46
N GLY A 303 27.60 26.01 43.84
CA GLY A 303 28.68 25.64 44.75
C GLY A 303 28.17 25.17 46.11
N PRO A 304 28.85 24.20 46.75
CA PRO A 304 28.46 23.77 48.09
C PRO A 304 28.92 24.82 49.10
N ALA A 305 27.95 25.55 49.66
CA ALA A 305 28.16 26.33 50.87
C ALA A 305 28.31 25.37 52.06
N GLY A 306 29.52 25.34 52.63
CA GLY A 306 29.79 25.19 54.06
C GLY A 306 29.48 23.84 54.74
N ARG A 307 30.54 23.17 55.18
CA ARG A 307 30.68 22.64 56.56
C ARG A 307 32.11 22.13 56.78
N GLN A 308 32.85 22.81 57.66
CA GLN A 308 34.06 22.29 58.30
C GLN A 308 33.67 21.18 59.30
N PRO A 309 34.55 20.20 59.51
CA PRO A 309 35.02 19.87 60.86
C PRO A 309 36.56 19.77 60.90
N ILE A 310 37.22 20.53 61.77
CA ILE A 310 37.81 20.12 63.06
C ILE A 310 38.95 19.10 62.90
N ALA A 311 40.17 19.58 63.19
CA ALA A 311 41.43 18.85 63.23
C ALA A 311 41.50 17.89 64.42
N LEU A 312 42.22 16.77 64.24
CA LEU A 312 42.90 16.02 65.29
C LEU A 312 44.21 15.43 64.71
N GLU A 313 45.24 15.53 65.54
CA GLU A 313 46.69 15.27 65.44
C GLU A 313 47.06 13.87 64.91
N GLU A 314 48.04 13.77 64.02
CA GLU A 314 49.43 13.27 64.25
C GLU A 314 49.51 11.89 64.92
N GLU A 315 50.07 10.92 64.19
CA GLU A 315 51.21 10.11 64.65
C GLU A 315 51.81 9.33 63.46
N GLU A 316 53.10 9.57 63.23
CA GLU A 316 53.99 8.78 62.39
C GLU A 316 54.26 7.44 63.08
N GLU A 317 54.38 6.35 62.32
CA GLU A 317 55.34 5.29 62.66
C GLU A 317 55.73 4.54 61.38
N GLU A 318 57.01 4.66 61.04
CA GLU A 318 57.77 3.83 60.12
C GLU A 318 57.88 2.41 60.69
N GLU A 319 57.84 1.37 59.84
CA GLU A 319 58.69 0.19 60.05
C GLU A 319 58.92 -0.55 58.72
N GLU A 320 60.21 -0.70 58.39
CA GLU A 320 60.75 -1.50 57.30
C GLU A 320 60.76 -3.00 57.67
N GLU A 321 60.34 -3.87 56.73
CA GLU A 321 61.09 -5.03 56.22
C GLU A 321 60.36 -5.68 55.03
#